data_AF-A0A353CXB9-F1
#
_entry.id   AF-A0A353CXB9-F1
#
_cell.length_a   1.000
_cell.length_b   1.000
_cell.length_c   1.000
_cell.angle_alpha   90.00
_cell.angle_beta   90.00
_cell.angle_gamma   90.00
#
_symmetry.space_group_name_H-M   'P 1'
#
loop_
_entity.id
_entity.type
_entity.pdbx_description
1 polymer ?
#
loop_
_entity_poly.entity_id
_entity_poly.type
_entity_poly.pdbx_seq_one_letter_code
_entity_poly.pdbx_strand_id
1 'polypeptide(L)'
;MVTYRYITIDLPEAELLADLEGIRQDLMGAIENCDLIIKNMKTGSSDFKFLEAVSSSAVVRYARSFNTGVRATIPKYLLDDMSDEQRRDHSYFINLRDKHIAHSVNVYEENEVVAYLTPEERGQRGVQSISVQHKRVLSIGDGSAMCLKALCSYLLQRIENLIITEKEKLMAVLNAIPVDELYAMKARSPRPSSEQDVSRPRRKVQRNK
;
A
#
# COMPACT_ATOMS: atom_id res chain seq x y z
N MET A 1 24.90 29.63 -5.46
CA MET A 1 23.77 28.71 -5.23
C MET A 1 22.89 28.79 -6.47
N VAL A 2 22.73 27.71 -7.23
CA VAL A 2 21.95 27.74 -8.48
C VAL A 2 20.49 27.51 -8.13
N THR A 3 19.62 28.43 -8.56
CA THR A 3 18.17 28.32 -8.38
C THR A 3 17.57 27.69 -9.63
N TYR A 4 16.98 26.50 -9.50
CA TYR A 4 16.33 25.81 -10.62
C TYR A 4 14.85 26.19 -10.71
N ARG A 5 14.35 26.39 -11.93
CA ARG A 5 12.91 26.52 -12.23
C ARG A 5 12.37 25.14 -12.62
N TYR A 6 11.15 24.83 -12.19
CA TYR A 6 10.44 23.62 -12.61
C TYR A 6 9.13 23.98 -13.33
N ILE A 7 8.68 23.08 -14.19
CA ILE A 7 7.43 23.15 -14.95
C ILE A 7 6.64 21.87 -14.73
N THR A 8 5.33 21.90 -15.01
CA THR A 8 4.53 20.68 -15.07
C THR A 8 4.48 20.19 -16.52
N ILE A 9 4.84 18.92 -16.71
CA ILE A 9 4.75 18.24 -17.99
C ILE A 9 3.42 17.49 -18.03
N ASP A 10 2.53 17.88 -18.94
CA ASP A 10 1.20 17.28 -19.13
C ASP A 10 1.16 16.61 -20.50
N LEU A 11 2.06 15.65 -20.68
CA LEU A 11 2.20 14.85 -21.91
C LEU A 11 1.76 13.41 -21.62
N PRO A 12 1.08 12.73 -22.56
CA PRO A 12 0.72 11.32 -22.42
C PRO A 12 1.93 10.43 -22.07
N GLU A 13 3.11 10.75 -22.61
CA GLU A 13 4.37 10.04 -22.37
C GLU A 13 4.86 10.17 -20.92
N ALA A 14 4.43 11.18 -20.17
CA ALA A 14 4.78 11.37 -18.77
C ALA A 14 3.87 10.60 -17.80
N GLU A 15 2.70 10.12 -18.25
CA GLU A 15 1.73 9.45 -17.39
C GLU A 15 2.27 8.15 -16.81
N LEU A 16 2.90 7.31 -17.64
CA LEU A 16 3.47 6.05 -17.19
C LEU A 16 4.56 6.28 -16.13
N LEU A 17 5.42 7.29 -16.34
CA LEU A 17 6.46 7.63 -15.36
C LEU A 17 5.84 8.07 -14.03
N ALA A 18 4.80 8.89 -14.05
CA ALA A 18 4.09 9.32 -12.85
C ALA A 18 3.44 8.15 -12.10
N ASP A 19 2.85 7.19 -12.82
CA ASP A 19 2.27 6.00 -12.24
C ASP A 19 3.33 5.06 -11.63
N LEU A 20 4.44 4.83 -12.34
CA LEU A 20 5.57 4.04 -11.83
C LEU A 20 6.18 4.66 -10.56
N GLU A 21 6.32 5.99 -10.53
CA GLU A 21 6.75 6.73 -9.34
C GLU A 21 5.76 6.55 -8.17
N GLY A 22 4.45 6.54 -8.44
CA GLY A 22 3.43 6.22 -7.45
C GLY A 22 3.53 4.79 -6.90
N ILE A 23 3.78 3.81 -7.78
CA ILE A 23 4.03 2.41 -7.39
C ILE A 23 5.29 2.32 -6.53
N ARG A 24 6.37 3.02 -6.90
CA ARG A 24 7.63 3.06 -6.13
C ARG A 24 7.37 3.53 -4.70
N GLN A 25 6.63 4.62 -4.53
CA GLN A 25 6.28 5.16 -3.21
C GLN A 25 5.42 4.20 -2.38
N ASP A 26 4.47 3.51 -3.00
CA ASP A 26 3.66 2.50 -2.32
C ASP A 26 4.53 1.31 -1.86
N LEU A 27 5.45 0.80 -2.71
CA LEU A 27 6.38 -0.28 -2.35
C LEU A 27 7.37 0.13 -1.26
N MET A 28 7.99 1.31 -1.36
CA MET A 28 8.91 1.82 -0.32
C MET A 28 8.21 1.97 1.02
N GLY A 29 7.02 2.57 1.05
CA GLY A 29 6.25 2.71 2.29
C GLY A 29 5.83 1.35 2.88
N ALA A 30 5.59 0.33 2.05
CA ALA A 30 5.35 -1.02 2.54
C ALA A 30 6.59 -1.63 3.20
N ILE A 31 7.79 -1.43 2.62
CA ILE A 31 9.08 -1.86 3.20
C ILE A 31 9.30 -1.19 4.57
N GLU A 32 9.12 0.13 4.65
CA GLU A 32 9.28 0.90 5.89
C GLU A 32 8.33 0.40 6.99
N ASN A 33 7.07 0.12 6.65
CA ASN A 33 6.11 -0.45 7.58
C ASN A 33 6.52 -1.86 8.04
N CYS A 34 7.00 -2.72 7.15
CA CYS A 34 7.53 -4.03 7.53
C CYS A 34 8.71 -3.90 8.50
N ASP A 35 9.59 -2.93 8.30
CA ASP A 35 10.72 -2.66 9.21
C ASP A 35 10.26 -2.22 10.59
N LEU A 36 9.20 -1.40 10.67
CA LEU A 36 8.59 -1.03 11.94
C LEU A 36 7.99 -2.24 12.68
N ILE A 37 7.33 -3.15 11.96
CA ILE A 37 6.75 -4.38 12.54
C ILE A 37 7.88 -5.27 13.09
N ILE A 38 8.89 -5.57 12.26
CA ILE A 38 10.02 -6.42 12.64
C ILE A 38 10.75 -5.83 13.85
N LYS A 39 10.97 -4.51 13.87
CA LYS A 39 11.61 -3.82 14.99
C LYS A 39 10.78 -3.92 16.27
N ASN A 40 9.48 -3.63 16.20
CA ASN A 40 8.59 -3.64 17.35
C ASN A 40 8.51 -5.05 17.97
N MET A 41 8.34 -6.09 17.14
CA MET A 41 8.31 -7.48 17.61
C MET A 41 9.63 -7.93 18.24
N LYS A 42 10.79 -7.57 17.66
CA LYS A 42 12.10 -7.86 18.26
C LYS A 42 12.31 -7.21 19.61
N THR A 43 11.74 -6.03 19.83
CA THR A 43 11.81 -5.34 21.12
C THR A 43 10.79 -5.84 22.16
N GLY A 44 9.92 -6.80 21.79
CA GLY A 44 8.91 -7.33 22.70
C GLY A 44 7.84 -6.31 23.10
N SER A 45 7.63 -5.28 22.28
CA SER A 45 6.63 -4.24 22.56
C SER A 45 5.22 -4.81 22.39
N SER A 46 4.35 -4.54 23.37
CA SER A 46 2.95 -4.99 23.39
C SER A 46 1.98 -4.00 22.77
N ASP A 47 2.43 -3.07 21.93
CA ASP A 47 1.53 -2.12 21.26
C ASP A 47 0.84 -2.77 20.06
N PHE A 48 -0.17 -3.58 20.38
CA PHE A 48 -0.94 -4.33 19.40
C PHE A 48 -1.72 -3.43 18.43
N LYS A 49 -2.13 -2.23 18.86
CA LYS A 49 -2.85 -1.27 18.01
C LYS A 49 -1.90 -0.66 16.97
N PHE A 50 -0.68 -0.33 17.38
CA PHE A 50 0.35 0.11 16.47
C PHE A 50 0.68 -0.98 15.44
N LEU A 51 0.93 -2.21 15.88
CA LEU A 51 1.24 -3.33 15.00
C LEU A 51 0.13 -3.59 13.97
N GLU A 52 -1.12 -3.50 14.39
CA GLU A 52 -2.26 -3.62 13.49
C GLU A 52 -2.34 -2.53 12.44
N ALA A 53 -2.21 -1.27 12.87
CA ALA A 53 -2.27 -0.13 11.97
C ALA A 53 -1.15 -0.19 10.92
N VAL A 54 0.07 -0.51 11.35
CA VAL A 54 1.23 -0.60 10.46
C VAL A 54 1.14 -1.83 9.55
N SER A 55 0.67 -2.97 10.04
CA SER A 55 0.43 -4.18 9.23
C SER A 55 -0.60 -3.92 8.13
N SER A 56 -1.72 -3.32 8.50
CA SER A 56 -2.78 -2.97 7.55
C SER A 56 -2.27 -2.00 6.49
N SER A 57 -1.49 -0.98 6.91
CA SER A 57 -0.87 -0.02 6.01
C SER A 57 0.13 -0.68 5.04
N ALA A 58 0.97 -1.60 5.51
CA ALA A 58 1.93 -2.35 4.68
C ALA A 58 1.21 -3.15 3.59
N VAL A 59 0.21 -3.94 3.99
CA VAL A 59 -0.55 -4.82 3.10
C VAL A 59 -1.37 -4.02 2.08
N VAL A 60 -2.00 -2.91 2.50
CA VAL A 60 -2.75 -2.02 1.60
C VAL A 60 -1.84 -1.37 0.57
N ARG A 61 -0.69 -0.83 1.00
CA ARG A 61 0.28 -0.21 0.09
C ARG A 61 0.79 -1.22 -0.94
N TYR A 62 1.17 -2.41 -0.49
CA TYR A 62 1.57 -3.49 -1.39
C TYR A 62 0.46 -3.83 -2.40
N ALA A 63 -0.76 -4.09 -1.94
CA ALA A 63 -1.86 -4.50 -2.81
C ALA A 63 -2.29 -3.40 -3.80
N ARG A 64 -2.16 -2.12 -3.42
CA ARG A 64 -2.47 -0.98 -4.30
C ARG A 64 -1.62 -0.96 -5.58
N SER A 65 -0.38 -1.46 -5.53
CA SER A 65 0.50 -1.57 -6.69
C SER A 65 -0.04 -2.52 -7.78
N PHE A 66 -1.01 -3.37 -7.45
CA PHE A 66 -1.61 -4.36 -8.37
C PHE A 66 -3.07 -4.08 -8.68
N ASN A 67 -3.72 -3.24 -7.89
CA ASN A 67 -5.16 -3.04 -8.01
C ASN A 67 -5.49 -2.09 -9.16
N THR A 68 -6.35 -2.55 -10.06
CA THR A 68 -6.80 -1.76 -11.21
C THR A 68 -7.71 -0.62 -10.75
N GLY A 69 -7.41 0.59 -11.22
CA GLY A 69 -8.13 1.80 -10.86
C GLY A 69 -7.86 2.91 -11.86
N VAL A 70 -7.48 4.08 -11.36
CA VAL A 70 -7.12 5.23 -12.21
C VAL A 70 -5.68 5.15 -12.71
N ARG A 71 -4.78 4.60 -11.87
CA ARG A 71 -3.34 4.47 -12.14
C ARG A 71 -3.01 3.15 -12.83
N ALA A 72 -1.93 3.13 -13.60
CA ALA A 72 -1.32 1.89 -14.06
C ALA A 72 -0.90 1.01 -12.88
N THR A 73 -0.89 -0.29 -13.10
CA THR A 73 -0.47 -1.31 -12.13
C THR A 73 0.91 -1.82 -12.50
N ILE A 74 1.55 -2.55 -11.58
CA ILE A 74 2.75 -3.32 -11.88
C ILE A 74 2.48 -4.18 -13.13
N PRO A 75 3.29 -4.04 -14.20
CA PRO A 75 3.11 -4.84 -15.40
C PRO A 75 3.27 -6.33 -15.10
N LYS A 76 2.39 -7.16 -15.68
CA LYS A 76 2.38 -8.61 -15.43
C LYS A 76 3.71 -9.28 -15.72
N TYR A 77 4.44 -8.83 -16.75
CA TYR A 77 5.73 -9.40 -17.12
C TYR A 77 6.80 -9.26 -16.02
N LEU A 78 6.65 -8.29 -15.09
CA LEU A 78 7.54 -8.19 -13.94
C LEU A 78 7.31 -9.28 -12.88
N LEU A 79 6.23 -10.05 -13.01
CA LEU A 79 5.86 -11.16 -12.14
C LEU A 79 6.21 -12.52 -12.77
N ASP A 80 6.64 -12.55 -14.03
CA ASP A 80 6.89 -13.80 -14.75
C ASP A 80 8.12 -14.53 -14.21
N ASP A 81 9.10 -13.80 -13.67
CA ASP A 81 10.31 -14.36 -13.07
C ASP A 81 10.19 -14.60 -11.55
N MET A 82 8.98 -14.55 -11.00
CA MET A 82 8.78 -14.87 -9.58
C MET A 82 8.93 -16.37 -9.34
N SER A 83 9.67 -16.73 -8.29
CA SER A 83 9.72 -18.11 -7.79
C SER A 83 8.34 -18.56 -7.29
N ASP A 84 8.14 -19.88 -7.17
CA ASP A 84 6.88 -20.42 -6.64
C ASP A 84 6.58 -19.91 -5.22
N GLU A 85 7.62 -19.74 -4.40
CA GLU A 85 7.52 -19.14 -3.07
C GLU A 85 7.03 -17.69 -3.14
N GLN A 86 7.63 -16.87 -4.00
CA GLN A 86 7.21 -15.48 -4.19
C GLN A 86 5.78 -15.37 -4.70
N ARG A 87 5.35 -16.28 -5.58
CA ARG A 87 3.96 -16.32 -6.09
C ARG A 87 2.97 -16.70 -4.99
N ARG A 88 3.32 -17.65 -4.12
CA ARG A 88 2.51 -18.00 -2.96
C ARG A 88 2.38 -16.83 -1.99
N ASP A 89 3.49 -16.17 -1.67
CA ASP A 89 3.49 -15.01 -0.78
C ASP A 89 2.70 -13.84 -1.38
N HIS A 90 2.87 -13.55 -2.66
CA HIS A 90 2.08 -12.55 -3.39
C HIS A 90 0.58 -12.84 -3.25
N SER A 91 0.18 -14.08 -3.56
CA SER A 91 -1.22 -14.51 -3.46
C SER A 91 -1.75 -14.39 -2.04
N TYR A 92 -0.94 -14.76 -1.04
CA TYR A 92 -1.28 -14.63 0.37
C TYR A 92 -1.57 -13.17 0.74
N PHE A 93 -0.70 -12.21 0.42
CA PHE A 93 -0.90 -10.81 0.81
C PHE A 93 -2.04 -10.12 0.07
N ILE A 94 -2.28 -10.47 -1.21
CA ILE A 94 -3.47 -9.99 -1.94
C ILE A 94 -4.74 -10.51 -1.27
N ASN A 95 -4.80 -11.82 -0.99
CA ASN A 95 -5.94 -12.43 -0.30
C ASN A 95 -6.14 -11.89 1.12
N LEU A 96 -5.05 -11.61 1.84
CA LEU A 96 -5.09 -11.04 3.18
C LEU A 96 -5.74 -9.65 3.16
N ARG A 97 -5.40 -8.80 2.17
CA ARG A 97 -6.07 -7.51 1.99
C ARG A 97 -7.55 -7.67 1.70
N ASP A 98 -7.89 -8.55 0.76
CA ASP A 98 -9.27 -8.74 0.31
C ASP A 98 -10.17 -9.29 1.42
N LYS A 99 -9.66 -10.26 2.20
CA LYS A 99 -10.41 -10.89 3.28
C LYS A 99 -10.41 -10.08 4.56
N HIS A 100 -9.26 -9.54 4.97
CA HIS A 100 -9.11 -8.99 6.31
C HIS A 100 -9.32 -7.48 6.39
N ILE A 101 -9.11 -6.77 5.28
CA ILE A 101 -9.15 -5.31 5.25
C ILE A 101 -10.38 -4.81 4.47
N ALA A 102 -10.86 -5.57 3.47
CA ALA A 102 -12.01 -5.17 2.65
C ALA A 102 -13.34 -5.84 3.03
N HIS A 103 -13.34 -7.00 3.72
CA HIS A 103 -14.56 -7.78 4.01
C HIS A 103 -14.53 -8.48 5.39
N SER A 104 -14.92 -7.77 6.45
CA SER A 104 -14.92 -8.17 7.88
C SER A 104 -15.90 -9.29 8.31
N VAL A 105 -16.08 -10.36 7.53
CA VAL A 105 -16.91 -11.52 7.95
C VAL A 105 -16.19 -12.82 7.64
N ASN A 106 -15.16 -13.16 8.42
CA ASN A 106 -14.41 -14.42 8.28
C ASN A 106 -13.76 -14.86 9.61
N VAL A 107 -13.11 -16.03 9.63
CA VAL A 107 -12.40 -16.63 10.78
C VAL A 107 -11.29 -15.75 11.39
N TYR A 108 -10.98 -14.59 10.81
CA TYR A 108 -10.01 -13.66 11.34
C TYR A 108 -10.65 -12.55 12.19
N GLU A 109 -11.98 -12.49 12.28
CA GLU A 109 -12.75 -11.63 13.18
C GLU A 109 -13.94 -12.42 13.75
N GLU A 110 -13.81 -12.90 14.99
CA GLU A 110 -14.83 -13.66 15.71
C GLU A 110 -15.41 -12.84 16.85
N ASN A 111 -16.73 -12.83 16.94
CA ASN A 111 -17.48 -12.21 18.04
C ASN A 111 -18.13 -13.34 18.84
N GLU A 112 -17.59 -13.64 20.02
CA GLU A 112 -18.12 -14.67 20.90
C GLU A 112 -18.85 -14.04 22.07
N VAL A 113 -20.11 -14.44 22.28
CA VAL A 113 -20.84 -14.10 23.50
C VAL A 113 -20.24 -14.91 24.65
N VAL A 114 -19.73 -14.23 25.67
CA VAL A 114 -19.13 -14.84 26.86
C VAL A 114 -19.94 -14.50 28.10
N ALA A 115 -20.06 -15.46 29.01
CA ALA A 115 -20.62 -15.26 30.34
C ALA A 115 -19.48 -15.10 31.35
N TYR A 116 -19.51 -14.03 32.13
CA TYR A 116 -18.61 -13.87 33.28
C TYR A 116 -19.25 -14.55 34.49
N LEU A 117 -18.57 -15.56 35.01
CA LEU A 117 -19.01 -16.33 36.17
C LEU A 117 -18.38 -15.76 37.45
N THR A 118 -19.11 -15.85 38.56
CA THR A 118 -18.52 -15.63 39.89
C THR A 118 -17.37 -16.63 40.09
N PRO A 119 -16.13 -16.17 40.42
CA PRO A 119 -15.02 -17.06 40.70
C PRO A 119 -15.37 -18.04 41.83
N GLU A 120 -14.94 -19.30 41.71
CA GLU A 120 -15.31 -20.35 42.67
C GLU A 120 -14.89 -20.02 44.10
N GLU A 121 -13.81 -19.26 44.27
CA GLU A 121 -13.30 -18.84 45.59
C GLU A 121 -14.14 -17.73 46.25
N ARG A 122 -15.02 -17.05 45.51
CA ARG A 122 -15.77 -15.87 45.99
C ARG A 122 -17.21 -16.15 46.42
N GLY A 123 -17.59 -17.42 46.57
CA GLY A 123 -18.88 -17.82 47.12
C GLY A 123 -19.84 -18.43 46.11
N GLN A 124 -21.11 -18.06 46.15
CA GLN A 124 -22.18 -18.76 45.42
C GLN A 124 -21.99 -18.65 43.89
N ARG A 125 -21.89 -19.81 43.23
CA ARG A 125 -21.76 -19.90 41.76
C ARG A 125 -22.93 -19.22 41.08
N GLY A 126 -22.64 -18.38 40.08
CA GLY A 126 -23.67 -17.67 39.32
C GLY A 126 -23.07 -16.93 38.13
N VAL A 127 -23.92 -16.60 37.16
CA VAL A 127 -23.58 -15.71 36.05
C VAL A 127 -23.70 -14.27 36.54
N GLN A 128 -22.61 -13.50 36.48
CA GLN A 128 -22.63 -12.08 36.86
C GLN A 128 -23.03 -11.18 35.69
N SER A 129 -22.51 -11.46 34.50
CA SER A 129 -22.78 -10.65 33.33
C SER A 129 -22.58 -11.44 32.03
N ILE A 130 -23.14 -10.92 30.96
CA ILE A 130 -22.92 -11.37 29.60
C ILE A 130 -22.19 -10.24 28.87
N SER A 131 -21.17 -10.57 28.10
CA SER A 131 -20.47 -9.64 27.21
C SER A 131 -20.19 -10.30 25.87
N VAL A 132 -19.70 -9.52 24.91
CA VAL A 132 -19.14 -10.03 23.66
C VAL A 132 -17.64 -9.83 23.69
N GLN A 133 -16.88 -10.90 23.51
CA GLN A 133 -15.45 -10.80 23.24
C GLN A 133 -15.20 -10.78 21.74
N HIS A 134 -14.38 -9.81 21.32
CA HIS A 134 -13.91 -9.66 19.95
C HIS A 134 -12.53 -10.29 19.84
N LYS A 135 -12.40 -11.40 19.11
CA LYS A 135 -11.12 -12.03 18.78
C LYS A 135 -10.80 -11.70 17.33
N ARG A 136 -9.61 -11.16 17.07
CA ARG A 136 -9.17 -10.88 15.69
C ARG A 136 -7.69 -11.10 15.50
N VAL A 137 -7.28 -11.48 14.28
CA VAL A 137 -5.86 -11.45 13.91
C VAL A 137 -5.43 -10.00 13.76
N LEU A 138 -4.62 -9.54 14.71
CA LEU A 138 -4.28 -8.12 14.84
C LEU A 138 -3.17 -7.68 13.88
N SER A 139 -2.24 -8.55 13.52
CA SER A 139 -1.02 -8.17 12.80
C SER A 139 -0.50 -9.32 11.95
N ILE A 140 0.25 -9.00 10.89
CA ILE A 140 1.14 -10.00 10.29
C ILE A 140 2.28 -10.31 11.27
N GLY A 141 2.72 -11.57 11.33
CA GLY A 141 3.88 -11.98 12.12
C GLY A 141 5.19 -11.43 11.54
N ASP A 142 6.28 -11.55 12.30
CA ASP A 142 7.63 -11.12 11.88
C ASP A 142 8.09 -11.86 10.61
N GLY A 143 7.87 -13.17 10.52
CA GLY A 143 8.14 -13.97 9.32
C GLY A 143 7.38 -13.45 8.10
N SER A 144 6.08 -13.20 8.24
CA SER A 144 5.26 -12.63 7.17
C SER A 144 5.70 -11.21 6.80
N ALA A 145 6.10 -10.38 7.77
CA ALA A 145 6.65 -9.06 7.50
C ALA A 145 7.97 -9.13 6.71
N MET A 146 8.83 -10.10 7.00
CA MET A 146 10.05 -10.36 6.23
C MET A 146 9.75 -10.81 4.80
N CYS A 147 8.81 -11.74 4.61
CA CYS A 147 8.37 -12.17 3.27
C CYS A 147 7.80 -11.00 2.45
N LEU A 148 6.92 -10.19 3.04
CA LEU A 148 6.35 -9.02 2.38
C LEU A 148 7.44 -8.00 2.02
N LYS A 149 8.37 -7.74 2.95
CA LYS A 149 9.52 -6.87 2.69
C LYS A 149 10.34 -7.37 1.51
N ALA A 150 10.66 -8.66 1.46
CA ALA A 150 11.43 -9.26 0.39
C ALA A 150 10.73 -9.14 -0.98
N LEU A 151 9.41 -9.37 -1.02
CA LEU A 151 8.60 -9.17 -2.23
C LEU A 151 8.61 -7.70 -2.69
N CYS A 152 8.40 -6.76 -1.77
CA CYS A 152 8.43 -5.34 -2.09
C CYS A 152 9.79 -4.93 -2.65
N SER A 153 10.89 -5.37 -2.03
CA SER A 153 12.25 -5.08 -2.52
C SER A 153 12.52 -5.67 -3.91
N TYR A 154 12.10 -6.91 -4.14
CA TYR A 154 12.23 -7.58 -5.44
C TYR A 154 11.53 -6.81 -6.57
N LEU A 155 10.32 -6.30 -6.29
CA LEU A 155 9.54 -5.52 -7.25
C LEU A 155 10.06 -4.09 -7.39
N LEU A 156 10.50 -3.48 -6.28
CA LEU A 156 11.03 -2.13 -6.25
C LEU A 156 12.23 -2.01 -7.21
N GLN A 157 13.17 -2.94 -7.15
CA GLN A 157 14.33 -2.97 -8.04
C GLN A 157 13.93 -2.97 -9.53
N ARG A 158 12.89 -3.73 -9.88
CA ARG A 158 12.39 -3.81 -11.27
C ARG A 158 11.69 -2.52 -11.69
N ILE A 159 10.89 -1.95 -10.81
CA ILE A 159 10.20 -0.68 -11.04
C ILE A 159 11.20 0.47 -11.19
N GLU A 160 12.28 0.49 -10.41
CA GLU A 160 13.35 1.48 -10.54
C GLU A 160 14.03 1.41 -11.91
N ASN A 161 14.31 0.21 -12.42
CA ASN A 161 14.85 0.05 -13.77
C ASN A 161 13.89 0.61 -14.83
N LEU A 162 12.59 0.35 -14.71
CA LEU A 162 11.59 0.92 -15.64
C LEU A 162 11.51 2.44 -15.52
N ILE A 163 11.56 2.99 -14.31
CA ILE A 163 11.58 4.44 -14.09
C ILE A 163 12.77 5.08 -14.78
N ILE A 164 13.95 4.45 -14.74
CA ILE A 164 15.15 4.94 -15.44
C ILE A 164 14.88 4.97 -16.95
N THR A 165 14.41 3.86 -17.51
CA THR A 165 14.10 3.78 -18.95
C THR A 165 13.03 4.79 -19.39
N GLU A 166 11.95 4.96 -18.62
CA GLU A 166 10.90 5.93 -18.95
C GLU A 166 11.38 7.37 -18.79
N LYS A 167 12.27 7.67 -17.83
CA LYS A 167 12.93 8.98 -17.72
C LYS A 167 13.77 9.29 -18.96
N GLU A 168 14.55 8.34 -19.44
CA GLU A 168 15.36 8.51 -20.66
C GLU A 168 14.49 8.78 -21.89
N LYS A 169 13.40 8.02 -22.06
CA LYS A 169 12.42 8.24 -23.13
C LYS A 169 11.78 9.63 -23.06
N LEU A 170 11.29 10.01 -21.88
CA LEU A 170 10.67 11.32 -21.69
C LEU A 170 11.67 12.46 -21.91
N MET A 171 12.92 12.29 -21.47
CA MET A 171 13.97 13.27 -21.71
C MET A 171 14.24 13.48 -23.21
N ALA A 172 14.23 12.40 -24.00
CA ALA A 172 14.35 12.51 -25.46
C ALA A 172 13.19 13.28 -26.09
N VAL A 173 11.95 13.04 -25.63
CA VAL A 173 10.77 13.79 -26.07
C VAL A 173 10.89 15.28 -25.72
N LEU A 174 11.26 15.60 -24.47
CA LEU A 174 11.39 16.99 -24.03
C LEU A 174 12.51 17.73 -24.77
N ASN A 175 13.62 17.06 -25.09
CA ASN A 175 14.71 17.65 -25.86
C ASN A 175 14.33 17.95 -27.32
N ALA A 176 13.26 17.33 -27.84
CA ALA A 176 12.74 17.64 -29.17
C ALA A 176 11.81 18.86 -29.18
N ILE A 177 11.34 19.32 -28.00
CA ILE A 177 10.49 20.51 -27.86
C ILE A 177 11.39 21.75 -27.81
N PRO A 178 11.07 22.82 -28.57
CA PRO A 178 11.81 24.08 -28.47
C PRO A 178 11.87 24.59 -27.03
N VAL A 179 13.07 25.00 -26.60
CA VAL A 179 13.30 25.42 -25.20
C VAL A 179 12.38 26.56 -24.78
N ASP A 180 12.06 27.50 -25.68
CA ASP A 180 11.16 28.62 -25.40
C ASP A 180 9.74 28.16 -25.05
N GLU A 181 9.25 27.09 -25.69
CA GLU A 181 7.95 26.49 -25.36
C GLU A 181 7.96 25.87 -23.97
N LEU A 182 9.04 25.17 -23.60
CA LEU A 182 9.21 24.63 -22.25
C LEU A 182 9.26 25.76 -21.20
N TYR A 183 9.92 26.88 -21.49
CA TYR A 183 9.97 28.04 -20.60
C TYR A 183 8.64 28.81 -20.52
N ALA A 184 7.73 28.64 -21.48
CA ALA A 184 6.37 29.17 -21.41
C ALA A 184 5.45 28.32 -20.50
N MET A 185 5.78 27.05 -20.26
CA MET A 185 5.02 26.17 -19.38
C MET A 185 5.09 26.62 -17.91
N LYS A 186 3.99 26.39 -17.18
CA LYS A 186 3.85 26.75 -15.77
C LYS A 186 3.83 25.50 -14.88
N ALA A 187 4.38 25.64 -13.69
CA ALA A 187 4.15 24.68 -12.62
C ALA A 187 2.67 24.74 -12.20
N ARG A 188 2.00 23.58 -12.10
CA ARG A 188 0.71 23.46 -11.44
C ARG A 188 0.92 23.45 -9.93
N SER A 189 0.13 24.25 -9.22
CA SER A 189 0.01 24.12 -7.76
C SER A 189 -0.82 22.86 -7.43
N PRO A 190 -0.50 22.14 -6.34
CA PRO A 190 -1.36 21.07 -5.84
C PRO A 190 -2.78 21.60 -5.65
N ARG A 191 -3.77 20.87 -6.15
CA ARG A 191 -5.17 21.24 -5.93
C ARG A 191 -5.52 20.95 -4.47
N PRO A 192 -6.06 21.90 -3.70
CA PRO A 192 -6.53 21.61 -2.34
C PRO A 192 -7.67 20.58 -2.43
N SER A 193 -7.62 19.55 -1.58
CA SER A 193 -8.69 18.57 -1.49
C SER A 193 -9.94 19.22 -0.89
N SER A 194 -11.11 18.88 -1.41
CA SER A 194 -12.41 19.27 -0.85
C SER A 194 -13.16 18.06 -0.28
N GLU A 195 -14.12 18.29 0.62
CA GLU A 195 -15.00 17.22 1.13
C GLU A 195 -15.77 16.50 0.01
N GLN A 196 -16.06 17.23 -1.08
CA GLN A 196 -16.69 16.67 -2.27
C GLN A 196 -15.77 15.70 -3.03
N ASP A 197 -14.45 15.80 -2.89
CA ASP A 197 -13.52 14.87 -3.53
C ASP A 197 -13.51 13.49 -2.85
N VAL A 198 -13.89 13.41 -1.57
CA VAL A 198 -14.00 12.14 -0.81
C VAL A 198 -15.19 11.31 -1.31
N SER A 199 -16.27 11.97 -1.72
CA SER A 199 -17.52 11.34 -2.17
C SER A 199 -17.58 11.09 -3.69
N ARG A 200 -16.61 11.60 -4.46
CA ARG A 200 -16.58 11.41 -5.92
C ARG A 200 -16.21 9.96 -6.27
N PRO A 201 -16.96 9.30 -7.17
CA PRO A 201 -16.53 8.04 -7.75
C PRO A 201 -15.17 8.23 -8.42
N ARG A 202 -14.29 7.22 -8.36
CA ARG A 202 -12.97 7.25 -9.01
C ARG A 202 -13.14 7.62 -10.48
N ARG A 203 -12.79 8.86 -10.86
CA ARG A 203 -12.76 9.28 -12.26
C ARG A 203 -11.60 8.57 -12.95
N LYS A 204 -11.91 7.73 -13.95
CA LYS A 204 -10.92 7.47 -15.00
C LYS A 204 -10.59 8.83 -15.61
N VAL A 205 -9.33 9.25 -15.55
CA VAL A 205 -8.86 10.35 -16.40
C VAL A 205 -9.31 9.99 -17.82
N GLN A 206 -10.03 10.90 -18.49
CA GLN A 206 -10.55 10.64 -19.83
C GLN A 206 -9.35 10.34 -20.73
N ARG A 207 -9.21 9.06 -21.07
CA ARG A 207 -8.21 8.54 -22.01
C ARG A 207 -8.62 9.06 -23.38
N ASN A 208 -8.06 10.19 -23.80
CA ASN A 208 -8.18 10.60 -25.19
C ASN A 208 -7.38 9.60 -26.02
N LYS A 209 -8.09 8.92 -26.92
CA LYS A 209 -7.52 8.08 -27.97
C LYS A 209 -6.78 8.94 -29.00
#